data_AF-A0A3D0NPW1-F1
#
_entry.id   AF-A0A3D0NPW1-F1
#
_cell.length_a   1.000
_cell.length_b   1.000
_cell.length_c   1.000
_cell.angle_alpha   90.00
_cell.angle_beta   90.00
_cell.angle_gamma   90.00
#
_symmetry.space_group_name_H-M   'P 1'
#
loop_
_entity.id
_entity.type
_entity.pdbx_description
1 polymer ?
#
loop_
_entity_poly.entity_id
_entity_poly.type
_entity_poly.pdbx_seq_one_letter_code
_entity_poly.pdbx_strand_id
1 'polypeptide(L)' 'IGTSLPREDVQTTTKAGDIVLYSGNRIVVFYGSNSWAYTRLGHITDKTADELTELLGNGNVTLTLSMTE' A
#
# COMPACT_ATOMS: atom_id res chain seq x y z
N ILE A 1 -8.00 12.30 7.09
CA ILE A 1 -8.56 10.97 7.37
C ILE A 1 -8.77 10.81 8.88
N GLY A 2 -9.80 11.46 9.44
CA GLY A 2 -10.12 11.49 10.88
C GLY A 2 -10.96 10.28 11.34
N THR A 3 -10.71 9.12 10.77
CA THR A 3 -11.47 7.89 10.98
C THR A 3 -10.53 6.73 11.31
N SER A 4 -10.97 5.81 12.14
CA SER A 4 -10.26 4.55 12.36
C SER A 4 -10.35 3.71 11.09
N LEU A 5 -9.20 3.28 10.58
CA LEU A 5 -9.16 2.33 9.47
C LEU A 5 -9.49 0.92 10.00
N PRO A 6 -10.13 0.06 9.20
CA PRO A 6 -10.32 -1.34 9.55
C PRO A 6 -8.95 -1.98 9.81
N ARG A 7 -8.87 -2.80 10.86
CA ARG A 7 -7.65 -3.51 11.26
C ARG A 7 -7.94 -5.00 11.38
N GLU A 8 -7.28 -5.76 10.56
CA GLU A 8 -7.30 -7.21 10.50
C GLU A 8 -5.90 -7.67 10.05
N ASP A 9 -4.96 -7.67 10.99
CA ASP A 9 -3.56 -7.99 10.69
C ASP A 9 -3.42 -9.50 10.47
N VAL A 10 -3.20 -9.91 9.23
CA VAL A 10 -3.03 -11.30 8.82
C VAL A 10 -1.73 -11.49 8.05
N GLN A 11 -1.12 -12.66 8.21
CA GLN A 11 0.12 -13.00 7.51
C GLN A 11 -0.10 -12.91 5.99
N THR A 12 0.56 -11.94 5.37
CA THR A 12 0.35 -11.58 3.97
C THR A 12 1.70 -11.43 3.29
N THR A 13 1.86 -12.07 2.13
CA THR A 13 2.96 -11.78 1.21
C THR A 13 2.48 -10.78 0.18
N THR A 14 3.08 -9.59 0.16
CA THR A 14 2.69 -8.51 -0.73
C THR A 14 3.23 -8.68 -2.13
N LYS A 15 2.55 -8.06 -3.09
CA LYS A 15 3.00 -7.90 -4.48
C LYS A 15 3.08 -6.42 -4.81
N ALA A 16 3.78 -6.10 -5.90
CA ALA A 16 3.76 -4.75 -6.46
C ALA A 16 2.29 -4.33 -6.71
N GLY A 17 1.93 -3.14 -6.24
CA GLY A 17 0.58 -2.58 -6.27
C GLY A 17 -0.19 -2.76 -4.97
N ASP A 18 0.24 -3.62 -4.04
CA ASP A 18 -0.49 -3.83 -2.79
C ASP A 18 -0.44 -2.59 -1.89
N ILE A 19 -1.61 -2.18 -1.41
CA ILE A 19 -1.79 -1.12 -0.42
C ILE A 19 -2.26 -1.77 0.88
N VAL A 20 -1.50 -1.56 1.95
CA VAL A 20 -1.79 -2.17 3.25
C VAL A 20 -1.72 -1.15 4.39
N LEU A 21 -2.35 -1.48 5.50
CA LEU A 21 -2.14 -0.85 6.79
C LEU A 21 -1.10 -1.67 7.57
N TYR A 22 -0.04 -1.00 8.01
CA TYR A 22 0.98 -1.54 8.89
C TYR A 22 0.88 -0.91 10.29
N SER A 23 0.93 -1.74 11.32
CA SER A 23 0.85 -1.33 12.73
C SER A 23 -0.42 -0.55 13.09
N GLY A 24 -1.47 -0.64 12.26
CA GLY A 24 -2.75 0.03 12.49
C GLY A 24 -2.79 1.55 12.21
N ASN A 25 -1.67 2.18 11.83
CA ASN A 25 -1.64 3.63 11.60
C ASN A 25 -0.71 4.09 10.46
N ARG A 26 -0.12 3.17 9.69
CA ARG A 26 0.76 3.50 8.56
C ARG A 26 0.24 2.86 7.29
N ILE A 27 -0.11 3.68 6.30
CA ILE A 27 -0.41 3.17 4.96
C ILE A 27 0.91 2.92 4.25
N VAL A 28 1.06 1.73 3.65
CA VAL A 28 2.25 1.31 2.90
C VAL A 28 1.80 0.87 1.51
N VAL A 29 2.50 1.35 0.48
CA VAL A 29 2.32 0.94 -0.92
C VAL A 29 3.54 0.14 -1.34
N PHE A 30 3.34 -1.09 -1.79
CA PHE A 30 4.42 -1.95 -2.23
C PHE A 30 4.65 -1.86 -3.73
N TYR A 31 5.91 -1.72 -4.15
CA TYR A 31 6.37 -1.97 -5.53
C TYR A 31 7.22 -3.25 -5.62
N GLY A 32 7.29 -4.02 -4.53
CA GLY A 32 8.03 -5.28 -4.43
C GLY A 32 7.32 -6.25 -3.48
N SER A 33 8.05 -7.22 -2.93
CA SER A 33 7.49 -8.23 -2.03
C SER A 33 8.02 -8.11 -0.61
N ASN A 34 7.13 -8.26 0.36
CA ASN A 34 7.45 -8.44 1.77
C ASN A 34 6.40 -9.34 2.44
N SER A 35 6.80 -10.06 3.48
CA SER A 35 5.90 -10.93 4.25
C SER A 35 5.87 -10.51 5.71
N TRP A 36 4.69 -10.07 6.17
CA TRP A 36 4.43 -9.73 7.56
C TRP A 36 2.93 -9.80 7.86
N ALA A 37 2.55 -9.51 9.11
CA ALA A 37 1.16 -9.30 9.49
C ALA A 37 0.69 -7.90 9.05
N TYR A 38 -0.24 -7.86 8.10
CA TYR A 38 -0.78 -6.64 7.50
C TYR A 38 -2.30 -6.68 7.41
N THR A 39 -2.94 -5.51 7.41
CA THR A 39 -4.33 -5.39 6.96
C THR A 39 -4.36 -4.92 5.51
N ARG A 40 -5.03 -5.66 4.61
CA ARG A 40 -5.13 -5.28 3.19
C ARG A 40 -6.14 -4.14 3.01
N LEU A 41 -5.73 -3.06 2.34
CA LEU A 41 -6.60 -1.91 2.04
C LEU A 41 -7.03 -1.86 0.58
N GLY A 42 -6.16 -2.31 -0.34
CA GLY A 42 -6.45 -2.30 -1.76
C GLY A 42 -5.28 -2.76 -2.63
N HIS A 43 -5.43 -2.57 -3.94
CA HIS A 43 -4.41 -2.89 -4.93
C HIS A 43 -4.51 -1.90 -6.10
N ILE A 44 -3.37 -1.41 -6.59
CA ILE A 44 -3.29 -0.54 -7.77
C ILE A 44 -3.48 -1.41 -9.02
N THR A 45 -4.44 -1.08 -9.88
CA THR A 45 -4.81 -1.91 -11.04
C THR A 45 -4.44 -1.31 -12.40
N ASP A 46 -4.06 -0.04 -12.44
CA ASP A 46 -3.80 0.73 -13.67
C ASP A 46 -2.29 0.97 -13.94
N LYS A 47 -1.43 0.26 -13.19
CA LYS A 47 0.02 0.29 -13.30
C LYS A 47 0.60 -1.11 -13.26
N THR A 48 1.62 -1.34 -14.05
CA THR A 48 2.44 -2.56 -14.01
C THR A 48 3.45 -2.51 -12.86
N ALA A 49 4.04 -3.66 -12.51
CA ALA A 49 5.07 -3.74 -11.48
C ALA A 49 6.32 -2.91 -11.82
N ASP A 50 6.70 -2.87 -13.10
CA ASP A 50 7.86 -2.10 -13.58
C ASP A 50 7.61 -0.60 -13.46
N GLU A 51 6.43 -0.12 -13.89
CA GLU A 51 6.02 1.28 -13.71
C GLU A 51 5.99 1.68 -12.23
N LEU A 52 5.48 0.81 -11.35
CA LEU A 52 5.47 1.08 -9.92
C LEU A 52 6.88 1.14 -9.33
N THR A 53 7.79 0.29 -9.81
CA THR A 53 9.20 0.31 -9.39
C THR A 53 9.88 1.61 -9.83
N GLU A 54 9.60 2.08 -11.04
CA GLU A 54 10.13 3.37 -11.53
C GLU A 54 9.56 4.56 -10.75
N LEU A 55 8.26 4.57 -10.47
CA LEU A 55 7.59 5.65 -9.75
C LEU A 55 7.99 5.72 -8.27
N LEU A 56 8.10 4.56 -7.61
CA LEU A 56 8.27 4.48 -6.16
C LEU A 56 9.71 4.21 -5.71
N GLY A 57 10.56 3.66 -6.59
CA GLY A 57 11.93 3.26 -6.27
C GLY A 57 12.96 4.39 -6.30
N ASN A 58 12.64 5.55 -6.86
CA ASN A 58 13.60 6.63 -7.14
C ASN A 58 13.74 7.71 -6.03
N GLY A 59 13.56 7.32 -4.77
CA GLY A 59 13.81 8.19 -3.62
C GLY A 59 12.53 8.76 -2.99
N ASN A 60 12.43 10.09 -2.89
CA ASN A 60 11.32 10.74 -2.18
C ASN A 60 10.05 10.73 -3.01
N VAL A 61 8.99 10.12 -2.49
CA VAL A 61 7.67 10.04 -3.12
C VAL A 61 6.65 10.77 -2.27
N THR A 62 5.81 11.58 -2.90
CA THR A 62 4.62 12.17 -2.24
C THR A 62 3.38 11.45 -2.74
N LEU A 63 2.62 10.84 -1.82
CA LEU A 63 1.37 10.15 -2.10
C LEU A 63 0.19 11.03 -1.69
N THR A 64 -0.76 11.24 -2.61
CA THR A 64 -2.03 11.92 -2.32
C THR A 64 -3.14 10.88 -2.28
N LEU A 65 -3.93 10.89 -1.19
CA LEU A 65 -5.07 10.01 -0.99
C LEU A 65 -6.33 10.87 -0.96
N SER A 66 -7.31 10.52 -1.79
CA SER A 66 -8.61 11.20 -1.86
C SER A 66 -9.74 10.19 -1.87
N MET A 67 -10.88 10.58 -1.33
CA MET A 67 -12.14 9.86 -1.51
C MET A 67 -12.94 10.61 -2.57
N THR A 68 -13.45 9.89 -3.56
CA THR A 68 -14.47 10.43 -4.48
C THR A 68 -15.80 10.51 -3.73
N GLU A 69 -16.52 11.62 -3.90
CA GLU A 69 -17.91 11.78 -3.43
C GLU A 69 -18.89 10.84 -4.14
#